data_AF-A0A8T4S6P3-F1
#
_entry.id   AF-A0A8T4S6P3-F1
#
_cell.length_a   1.000
_cell.length_b   1.000
_cell.length_c   1.000
_cell.angle_alpha   90.00
_cell.angle_beta   90.00
_cell.angle_gamma   90.00
#
_symmetry.space_group_name_H-M   'P 1'
#
loop_
_entity.id
_entity.type
_entity.pdbx_description
1 polymer ?
#
loop_
_entity_poly.entity_id
_entity_poly.type
_entity_poly.pdbx_seq_one_letter_code
_entity_poly.pdbx_strand_id
1 'polypeptide(L)' 'MVKEADKSFYTLAQKVLSEQKKPMHYVDLTKEIMKTKESKGKTPERTVIAVIQRDKHNVFVRMGDGVFGLSSFKEVIK' A
#
# COMPACT_ATOMS: atom_id res chain seq x y z
N MET A 1 -11.17 4.22 -22.16
CA MET A 1 -11.35 4.11 -20.69
C MET A 1 -10.02 3.72 -20.06
N VAL A 2 -9.19 4.70 -19.67
CA VAL A 2 -8.02 4.44 -18.81
C VAL A 2 -8.20 5.36 -17.61
N LYS A 3 -8.58 4.78 -16.48
CA LYS A 3 -8.91 5.50 -15.25
C LYS A 3 -7.71 6.35 -14.84
N GLU A 4 -7.96 7.62 -14.61
CA GLU A 4 -7.06 8.59 -13.98
C GLU A 4 -6.43 7.97 -12.73
N ALA A 5 -5.23 7.44 -12.88
CA ALA A 5 -4.35 7.07 -11.79
C ALA A 5 -3.83 8.38 -11.17
N ASP A 6 -4.72 9.09 -10.48
CA ASP A 6 -4.30 10.17 -9.62
C ASP A 6 -3.26 9.60 -8.65
N LYS A 7 -2.18 10.35 -8.42
CA LYS A 7 -0.95 9.96 -7.73
C LYS A 7 -1.18 9.77 -6.23
N SER A 8 -2.22 9.06 -5.84
CA SER A 8 -2.68 8.84 -4.49
C SER A 8 -1.88 7.73 -3.81
N PHE A 9 -1.76 7.84 -2.48
CA PHE A 9 -1.04 6.86 -1.65
C PHE A 9 -1.54 5.42 -1.86
N TYR A 10 -2.81 5.23 -2.22
CA TYR A 10 -3.41 3.93 -2.53
C TYR A 10 -2.69 3.23 -3.69
N THR A 11 -2.61 3.88 -4.85
CA THR A 11 -2.01 3.30 -6.06
C THR A 11 -0.51 3.07 -5.89
N LEU A 12 0.17 3.97 -5.18
CA LEU A 12 1.58 3.83 -4.85
C LEU A 12 1.83 2.65 -3.92
N ALA A 13 1.02 2.49 -2.87
CA ALA A 13 1.07 1.35 -1.96
C ALA A 13 0.83 0.02 -2.71
N GLN A 14 -0.16 -0.01 -3.60
CA GLN A 14 -0.45 -1.18 -4.42
C GLN A 14 0.74 -1.52 -5.33
N LYS A 15 1.34 -0.51 -5.97
CA LYS A 15 2.48 -0.69 -6.86
C LYS A 15 3.69 -1.23 -6.11
N VAL A 16 4.07 -0.63 -4.99
CA VAL A 16 5.23 -1.07 -4.18
C VAL A 16 5.05 -2.52 -3.71
N LEU A 17 3.87 -2.87 -3.18
CA LEU A 17 3.61 -4.26 -2.78
C LEU A 17 3.66 -5.20 -3.98
N SER A 18 3.11 -4.82 -5.13
CA SER A 18 3.13 -5.62 -6.36
C SER A 18 4.55 -5.84 -6.88
N GLU A 19 5.40 -4.81 -6.86
CA GLU A 19 6.81 -4.90 -7.25
C GLU A 19 7.61 -5.78 -6.29
N GLN A 20 7.36 -5.66 -4.98
CA GLN A 20 8.05 -6.44 -3.95
C GLN A 20 7.51 -7.88 -3.83
N LYS A 21 6.31 -8.17 -4.37
CA LYS A 21 5.59 -9.46 -4.30
C LYS A 21 5.54 -10.08 -2.90
N LYS A 22 5.60 -9.27 -1.85
CA LYS A 22 5.62 -9.72 -0.46
C LYS A 22 4.85 -8.75 0.43
N PRO A 23 4.23 -9.25 1.52
CA PRO A 23 3.63 -8.38 2.52
C PRO A 23 4.71 -7.55 3.23
N MET A 24 4.44 -6.28 3.48
CA MET A 24 5.37 -5.35 4.13
C MET A 24 4.68 -4.54 5.22
N HIS A 25 5.47 -4.07 6.18
CA HIS A 25 4.98 -3.19 7.23
C HIS A 25 4.60 -1.82 6.65
N TYR A 26 3.54 -1.19 7.15
CA TYR A 26 3.06 0.09 6.62
C TYR A 26 4.13 1.20 6.69
N VAL A 27 5.04 1.12 7.66
CA VAL A 27 6.18 2.04 7.82
C VAL A 27 7.15 1.89 6.65
N ASP A 28 7.56 0.66 6.33
CA ASP A 28 8.49 0.39 5.22
C ASP A 28 7.84 0.70 3.87
N LEU A 29 6.55 0.35 3.72
CA LEU A 29 5.76 0.73 2.57
C LEU A 29 5.75 2.24 2.37
N THR A 30 5.56 3.01 3.44
CA THR A 30 5.59 4.47 3.40
C THR A 30 6.98 4.98 2.98
N LYS A 31 8.06 4.41 3.52
CA LYS A 31 9.43 4.78 3.13
C LYS A 31 9.68 4.53 1.64
N GLU A 32 9.26 3.39 1.11
CA GLU A 32 9.38 3.07 -0.32
C GLU A 32 8.55 4.02 -1.20
N ILE A 33 7.34 4.37 -0.77
CA ILE A 33 6.52 5.39 -1.44
C ILE A 33 7.23 6.74 -1.40
N MET A 34 7.84 7.12 -0.28
CA MET A 34 8.57 8.38 -0.13
C MET A 34 9.82 8.46 -1.01
N LYS A 35 10.47 7.32 -1.32
CA LYS A 35 11.58 7.29 -2.30
C LYS A 35 11.13 7.66 -3.71
N THR A 36 9.88 7.34 -4.06
CA THR A 36 9.32 7.60 -5.39
C THR A 36 8.60 8.95 -5.44
N LYS A 37 8.01 9.39 -4.32
CA LYS A 37 7.25 10.63 -4.21
C LYS A 37 7.51 11.31 -2.87
N GLU A 38 8.22 12.43 -2.90
CA GLU A 38 8.38 13.29 -1.73
C GLU A 38 7.00 13.80 -1.26
N SER A 39 6.64 13.49 -0.02
CA SER A 39 5.39 13.95 0.58
C SER A 39 5.65 15.26 1.32
N LYS A 40 4.89 16.32 0.99
CA LYS A 40 4.93 17.62 1.70
C LYS A 40 4.34 17.58 3.12
N GLY A 41 3.76 16.46 3.56
CA GLY A 41 3.06 16.34 4.85
C GLY A 41 3.95 15.82 5.98
N LYS A 42 3.67 16.26 7.22
CA LYS A 42 4.45 15.90 8.43
C LYS A 42 4.34 14.43 8.87
N THR A 43 3.36 13.65 8.38
CA THR A 43 3.15 12.25 8.81
C THR A 43 2.54 11.38 7.71
N PRO A 44 3.30 11.03 6.65
CA PRO A 44 2.80 10.22 5.54
C PRO A 44 2.39 8.80 5.95
N GLU A 45 2.98 8.25 7.01
CA GLU A 45 2.68 6.89 7.51
C GLU A 45 1.22 6.76 7.98
N ARG A 46 0.71 7.78 8.68
CA ARG A 46 -0.69 7.84 9.13
C ARG A 46 -1.66 7.95 7.96
N THR A 47 -1.27 8.64 6.90
CA THR A 47 -2.08 8.74 5.68
C THR A 47 -2.13 7.39 4.97
N VAL A 48 -0.99 6.72 4.80
CA VAL A 48 -0.91 5.41 4.13
C VAL A 48 -1.75 4.38 4.86
N ILE A 49 -1.61 4.26 6.19
CA ILE A 49 -2.42 3.30 6.96
C ILE A 49 -3.91 3.64 6.91
N ALA A 50 -4.31 4.93 6.98
CA ALA A 50 -5.71 5.32 6.88
C ALA A 50 -6.32 4.97 5.51
N VAL A 51 -5.55 5.12 4.43
CA VAL A 51 -5.96 4.74 3.07
C VAL A 51 -6.11 3.23 2.94
N ILE A 52 -5.15 2.46 3.48
CA ILE A 52 -5.20 0.99 3.49
C ILE A 52 -6.38 0.50 4.32
N GLN A 53 -6.63 1.08 5.49
CA GLN A 53 -7.75 0.68 6.37
C GLN A 53 -9.12 1.09 5.82
N ARG A 54 -9.19 2.17 5.03
CA ARG A 54 -10.41 2.60 4.36
C ARG A 54 -10.65 1.89 3.03
N ASP A 55 -9.77 0.95 2.66
CA ASP A 55 -9.93 0.18 1.44
C ASP A 55 -11.24 -0.61 1.46
N LYS A 56 -12.15 -0.26 0.55
CA LYS A 56 -13.42 -0.97 0.35
C LYS A 56 -13.30 -2.08 -0.69
N HIS A 57 -12.20 -2.14 -1.43
CA HIS A 57 -12.01 -3.08 -2.51
C HIS A 57 -11.33 -4.38 -2.05
N ASN A 58 -10.99 -4.51 -0.77
CA ASN A 58 -10.25 -5.65 -0.21
C ASN A 58 -8.97 -5.98 -1.02
N VAL A 59 -8.33 -4.95 -1.57
CA VAL A 59 -7.05 -5.05 -2.26
C VAL A 59 -5.93 -5.25 -1.24
N PHE A 60 -6.00 -4.58 -0.10
CA PHE A 60 -5.04 -4.74 0.97
C PHE A 60 -5.56 -5.67 2.06
N VAL A 61 -4.71 -6.59 2.51
CA VAL A 61 -5.03 -7.53 3.58
C VAL A 61 -3.98 -7.42 4.67
N ARG A 62 -4.43 -7.32 5.92
CA ARG A 62 -3.54 -7.39 7.07
C ARG A 62 -3.09 -8.83 7.25
N MET A 63 -1.78 -9.07 7.10
CA MET A 63 -1.16 -10.39 7.25
C MET A 63 -0.48 -10.56 8.62
N GLY A 64 -0.29 -9.48 9.38
CA GLY A 64 0.35 -9.51 10.69
C GLY A 64 0.21 -8.18 11.44
N ASP A 65 1.00 -7.99 12.50
CA ASP A 65 0.96 -6.74 13.26
C ASP A 65 1.62 -5.60 12.47
N GLY A 66 0.79 -4.66 12.01
CA GLY A 66 1.21 -3.58 11.10
C GLY A 66 1.68 -4.01 9.71
N VAL A 67 1.61 -5.31 9.38
CA VAL A 67 2.03 -5.88 8.09
C VAL A 67 0.82 -6.03 7.17
N PHE A 68 0.92 -5.45 5.97
CA PHE A 68 -0.09 -5.48 4.93
C PHE A 68 0.45 -6.10 3.64
N GLY A 69 -0.35 -6.92 3.00
CA GLY A 69 -0.09 -7.50 1.70
C GLY A 69 -1.24 -7.24 0.73
N LEU A 70 -1.06 -7.64 -0.52
CA LEU A 70 -2.14 -7.65 -1.50
C LEU A 70 -3.01 -8.89 -1.33
N SER A 71 -4.30 -8.79 -1.61
CA SER A 71 -5.22 -9.94 -1.58
C SER A 71 -4.82 -11.04 -2.55
N SER A 72 -4.19 -10.68 -3.68
CA SER A 72 -3.60 -11.62 -4.61
C SER A 72 -2.48 -12.48 -3.99
N PHE A 73 -1.81 -12.04 -2.91
CA PHE A 73 -0.83 -12.90 -2.20
C PHE A 73 -1.50 -14.07 -1.47
N LYS A 74 -2.78 -13.91 -1.10
CA LYS A 74 -3.54 -14.96 -0.40
C LYS A 74 -3.87 -16.13 -1.32
N GLU A 75 -3.92 -15.92 -2.64
CA GLU A 75 -4.20 -16.96 -3.62
C GLU A 75 -2.99 -17.86 -3.93
N VAL A 76 -1.77 -17.43 -3.60
CA VAL A 76 -0.54 -18.21 -3.86
C VAL A 76 -0.28 -19.28 -2.78
N ILE A 77 -1.03 -19.25 -1.66
CA ILE A 77 -0.90 -20.20 -0.54
C ILE A 77 -2.07 -21.18 -0.52
N LYS A 78 -2.38 -21.82 -1.65
CA LYS A 78 -3.40 -22.87 -1.74
C LYS A 78 -2.85 -24.14 -2.36
#